data_AF-A0A1H6ILL0-F1
#
_entry.id   AF-A0A1H6ILL0-F1
#
_cell.length_a   1.000
_cell.length_b   1.000
_cell.length_c   1.000
_cell.angle_alpha   90.00
_cell.angle_beta   90.00
_cell.angle_gamma   90.00
#
_symmetry.space_group_name_H-M   'P 1'
#
loop_
_entity.id
_entity.type
_entity.pdbx_description
1 polymer ?
#
loop_
_entity_poly.entity_id
_entity_poly.type
_entity_poly.pdbx_seq_one_letter_code
_entity_poly.pdbx_strand_id
1 'polypeptide(L)'
;MPYCTQCGRQLRDGEKCDCTSSAPRQGYSNAQQPYINGYPQQYGQNMNRGMQYPPPPNYPPPYEPYPYQYISYPPAKKSNAWIWAIIIPVAIFIAITIAILVPAFRQAREKVSQTDANSYAYNISKTSGQILSELNKEEENIKGLYIISSDTESNVAVPFDTGIFYERMKEYFDGANEREYFIIVRNGKVEYTAASKSWTDRSEAVASYPSGKTTAKRYNLSGYSTKERESDTLDILYWDAYDQIFSEKSD
;
A
#
# COMPACT_ATOMS: atom_id res chain seq x y z
N MET A 1 6.30 -2.85 14.99
CA MET A 1 7.41 -2.33 15.82
C MET A 1 8.64 -2.16 14.94
N PRO A 2 9.04 -0.90 14.66
CA PRO A 2 10.19 -0.64 13.80
C PRO A 2 11.51 -1.04 14.48
N TYR A 3 12.46 -1.52 13.67
CA TYR A 3 13.83 -1.86 14.09
C TYR A 3 14.81 -0.98 13.32
N CYS A 4 15.90 -0.57 13.97
CA CYS A 4 16.93 0.22 13.33
C CYS A 4 17.70 -0.60 12.30
N THR A 5 17.72 -0.13 11.05
CA THR A 5 18.38 -0.82 9.94
C THR A 5 19.91 -0.83 10.04
N GLN A 6 20.51 0.06 10.83
CA GLN A 6 21.97 0.13 10.98
C GLN A 6 22.53 -0.80 12.07
N CYS A 7 21.79 -1.03 13.17
CA CYS A 7 22.30 -1.78 14.33
C CYS A 7 21.35 -2.88 14.83
N GLY A 8 20.18 -3.07 14.20
CA GLY A 8 19.23 -4.14 14.52
C GLY A 8 18.43 -3.96 15.81
N ARG A 9 18.59 -2.84 16.52
CA ARG A 9 17.87 -2.56 17.79
C ARG A 9 16.39 -2.23 17.53
N GLN A 10 15.48 -2.74 18.37
CA GLN A 10 14.08 -2.28 18.37
C GLN A 10 13.98 -0.82 18.81
N LEU A 11 13.13 -0.05 18.12
CA LEU A 11 12.84 1.35 18.41
C LEU A 11 11.45 1.49 19.02
N ARG A 12 11.29 2.41 19.97
CA ARG A 12 9.98 2.84 20.45
C ARG A 12 9.31 3.75 19.42
N ASP A 13 7.98 3.88 19.48
CA ASP A 13 7.24 4.73 18.55
C ASP A 13 7.73 6.19 18.67
N GLY A 14 8.25 6.72 17.57
CA GLY A 14 8.83 8.08 17.48
C GLY A 14 10.33 8.17 17.78
N GLU A 15 11.00 7.09 18.17
CA GLU A 15 12.44 7.09 18.47
C GLU A 15 13.29 7.03 17.18
N LYS A 16 14.20 8.00 17.00
CA LYS A 16 15.20 7.98 15.91
C LYS A 16 16.42 7.17 16.31
N CYS A 17 16.93 6.35 15.39
CA CYS A 17 18.12 5.55 15.64
C CYS A 17 19.40 6.41 15.65
N ASP A 18 20.14 6.38 16.77
CA ASP A 18 21.37 7.16 16.98
C ASP A 18 22.65 6.29 16.92
N CYS A 19 22.63 5.27 16.05
CA CYS A 19 23.76 4.36 15.89
C CYS A 19 24.82 5.04 15.00
N THR A 20 25.76 5.78 15.60
CA THR A 20 26.98 6.22 14.88
C THR A 20 27.82 5.02 14.47
N SER A 21 28.28 4.98 13.23
CA SER A 21 28.92 3.88 12.49
C SER A 21 30.29 3.41 13.00
N SER A 22 30.50 3.39 14.31
CA SER A 22 31.60 2.72 14.99
C SER A 22 31.11 1.40 15.55
N ALA A 23 31.55 0.30 14.93
CA ALA A 23 31.25 -1.07 15.34
C ALA A 23 31.46 -1.26 16.86
N PRO A 24 30.42 -1.53 17.66
CA PRO A 24 30.61 -1.81 19.06
C PRO A 24 31.19 -3.21 19.25
N ARG A 25 32.24 -3.28 20.08
CA ARG A 25 32.77 -4.53 20.62
C ARG A 25 31.65 -5.33 21.27
N GLN A 26 31.64 -6.63 20.96
CA GLN A 26 30.74 -7.64 21.48
C GLN A 26 30.75 -7.65 23.02
N GLY A 27 29.66 -7.14 23.61
CA GLY A 27 29.28 -7.41 25.00
C GLY A 27 28.09 -8.35 24.97
N TYR A 28 28.33 -9.61 25.32
CA TYR A 28 27.31 -10.65 25.43
C TYR A 28 26.29 -10.30 26.53
N SER A 29 25.00 -10.30 26.20
CA SER A 29 23.95 -10.52 27.18
C SER A 29 22.91 -11.48 26.62
N ASN A 30 22.79 -12.60 27.33
CA ASN A 30 21.87 -13.71 27.11
C ASN A 30 20.42 -13.25 26.89
N ALA A 31 19.83 -13.64 25.75
CA ALA A 31 18.39 -13.76 25.61
C ALA A 31 18.12 -15.12 24.95
N GLN A 32 17.55 -16.01 25.75
CA GLN A 32 17.04 -17.32 25.35
C GLN A 32 15.86 -17.16 24.37
N GLN A 33 15.72 -18.14 23.49
CA GLN A 33 14.49 -18.75 22.91
C GLN A 33 14.67 -19.08 21.41
N PRO A 34 13.83 -19.96 20.82
CA PRO A 34 13.54 -21.33 21.21
C PRO A 34 13.81 -22.31 20.05
N TYR A 35 13.87 -23.59 20.41
CA TYR A 35 14.05 -24.78 19.56
C TYR A 35 13.23 -24.78 18.25
N ILE A 36 13.89 -25.12 17.12
CA ILE A 36 13.25 -25.88 16.03
C ILE A 36 14.30 -26.63 15.18
N ASN A 37 14.07 -27.95 15.09
CA ASN A 37 14.49 -28.95 14.11
C ASN A 37 15.95 -29.06 13.63
N GLY A 38 16.55 -30.22 13.94
CA GLY A 38 17.64 -30.78 13.16
C GLY A 38 17.96 -32.20 13.61
N TYR A 39 17.43 -33.21 12.90
CA TYR A 39 17.95 -34.57 12.92
C TYR A 39 19.42 -34.58 12.48
N PRO A 40 20.26 -35.42 13.10
CA PRO A 40 21.22 -36.19 12.31
C PRO A 40 21.17 -37.68 12.63
N GLN A 41 20.96 -38.47 11.57
CA GLN A 41 21.22 -39.90 11.51
C GLN A 41 22.74 -40.16 11.52
N GLN A 42 23.14 -41.01 12.47
CA GLN A 42 24.16 -42.06 12.43
C GLN A 42 25.29 -41.97 11.39
N TYR A 43 26.55 -42.07 11.84
CA TYR A 43 27.28 -43.35 11.88
C TYR A 43 28.69 -43.15 12.45
N GLY A 44 29.09 -44.01 13.38
CA GLY A 44 30.45 -44.56 13.39
C GLY A 44 31.36 -44.24 14.57
N GLN A 45 31.77 -45.34 15.23
CA GLN A 45 33.05 -45.57 15.92
C GLN A 45 33.17 -45.06 17.36
N ASN A 46 33.26 -45.97 18.34
CA ASN A 46 34.56 -46.48 18.82
C ASN A 46 34.40 -47.54 19.94
N MET A 47 35.47 -48.31 20.14
CA MET A 47 35.76 -49.27 21.21
C MET A 47 35.30 -50.73 21.01
N ASN A 48 36.17 -51.48 20.34
CA ASN A 48 36.28 -52.92 20.54
C ASN A 48 37.69 -53.23 21.10
N ARG A 49 37.73 -53.67 22.36
CA ARG A 49 38.93 -54.10 23.08
C ARG A 49 39.07 -55.62 22.96
N GLY A 50 40.27 -56.06 22.58
CA GLY A 50 40.83 -57.35 22.99
C GLY A 50 40.50 -58.53 22.09
N MET A 51 41.51 -59.01 21.35
CA MET A 51 42.06 -60.37 21.50
C MET A 51 43.29 -60.50 20.59
N GLN A 52 44.32 -61.08 21.17
CA GLN A 52 45.69 -61.25 20.67
C GLN A 52 45.74 -62.56 19.88
N TYR A 53 46.14 -62.54 18.61
CA TYR A 53 46.34 -63.75 17.78
C TYR A 53 47.80 -63.85 17.30
N PRO A 54 48.37 -65.08 17.22
CA PRO A 54 49.79 -65.37 16.98
C PRO A 54 50.26 -65.11 15.53
N PRO A 55 51.59 -64.99 15.31
CA PRO A 55 52.18 -64.55 14.04
C PRO A 55 52.11 -65.63 12.95
N PRO A 56 51.69 -65.28 11.71
CA PRO A 56 51.75 -66.17 10.56
C PRO A 56 53.13 -66.20 9.88
N PRO A 57 53.41 -67.25 9.07
CA PRO A 57 54.74 -67.59 8.59
C PRO A 57 55.26 -66.71 7.45
N ASN A 58 56.58 -66.55 7.44
CA ASN A 58 57.39 -65.80 6.49
C ASN A 58 57.36 -66.43 5.08
N TYR A 59 56.78 -65.74 4.10
CA TYR A 59 56.81 -66.11 2.68
C TYR A 59 57.69 -65.13 1.87
N PRO A 60 58.42 -65.63 0.85
CA PRO A 60 59.39 -64.84 0.07
C PRO A 60 58.73 -63.73 -0.77
N PRO A 61 59.46 -62.63 -1.05
CA PRO A 61 58.91 -61.45 -1.71
C PRO A 61 58.62 -61.72 -3.20
N PRO A 62 57.41 -61.38 -3.69
CA PRO A 62 57.11 -61.44 -5.12
C PRO A 62 57.69 -60.22 -5.87
N TYR A 63 58.10 -60.50 -7.10
CA TYR A 63 58.72 -59.62 -8.12
C TYR A 63 58.31 -58.14 -8.10
N GLU A 64 59.31 -57.28 -8.30
CA GLU A 64 59.14 -55.83 -8.52
C GLU A 64 58.28 -55.55 -9.77
N PRO A 65 57.12 -54.87 -9.61
CA PRO A 65 56.28 -54.48 -10.73
C PRO A 65 56.88 -53.28 -11.47
N TYR A 66 56.98 -53.41 -12.80
CA TYR A 66 57.43 -52.40 -13.75
C TYR A 66 56.72 -51.04 -13.55
N PRO A 67 57.41 -49.91 -13.73
CA PRO A 67 56.86 -48.58 -13.48
C PRO A 67 55.78 -48.23 -14.52
N TYR A 68 54.52 -48.36 -14.13
CA TYR A 68 53.39 -47.79 -14.86
C TYR A 68 53.42 -46.27 -14.69
N GLN A 69 53.65 -45.53 -15.78
CA GLN A 69 53.40 -44.09 -15.81
C GLN A 69 51.89 -43.86 -15.74
N TYR A 70 51.40 -43.46 -14.57
CA TYR A 70 50.02 -43.02 -14.40
C TYR A 70 49.84 -41.67 -15.10
N ILE A 71 49.09 -41.68 -16.20
CA ILE A 71 48.57 -40.46 -16.84
C ILE A 71 47.60 -39.83 -15.83
N SER A 72 48.06 -38.79 -15.14
CA SER A 72 47.22 -38.00 -14.22
C SER A 72 46.27 -37.14 -15.04
N TYR A 73 45.03 -37.59 -15.19
CA TYR A 73 43.98 -36.76 -15.77
C TYR A 73 43.64 -35.64 -14.78
N PRO A 74 43.54 -34.38 -15.23
CA PRO A 74 43.11 -33.31 -14.36
C PRO A 74 41.73 -33.65 -13.77
N PRO A 75 41.50 -33.40 -12.47
CA PRO A 75 40.23 -33.72 -11.83
C PRO A 75 39.10 -33.05 -12.60
N ALA A 76 38.09 -33.84 -12.98
CA ALA A 76 36.92 -33.34 -13.69
C ALA A 76 36.30 -32.18 -12.89
N LYS A 77 36.26 -30.97 -13.48
CA LYS A 77 35.61 -29.82 -12.85
C LYS A 77 34.15 -30.19 -12.59
N LYS A 78 33.74 -30.20 -11.32
CA LYS A 78 32.33 -30.34 -10.94
C LYS A 78 31.55 -29.19 -11.56
N SER A 79 30.70 -29.51 -12.52
CA SER A 79 29.80 -28.54 -13.14
C SER A 79 28.66 -28.23 -12.19
N ASN A 80 28.47 -26.95 -11.88
CA ASN A 80 27.36 -26.45 -11.07
C ASN A 80 26.04 -26.34 -11.88
N ALA A 81 25.93 -27.04 -13.03
CA ALA A 81 24.73 -27.02 -13.87
C ALA A 81 23.44 -27.40 -13.13
N TRP A 82 23.54 -28.26 -12.10
CA TRP A 82 22.40 -28.64 -11.26
C TRP A 82 21.82 -27.47 -10.47
N ILE A 83 22.63 -26.47 -10.10
CA ILE A 83 22.18 -25.26 -9.41
C ILE A 83 21.25 -24.46 -10.32
N TRP A 84 21.64 -24.29 -11.60
CA TRP A 84 20.81 -23.61 -12.59
C TRP A 84 19.50 -24.35 -12.86
N ALA A 85 19.50 -25.68 -12.83
CA ALA A 85 18.29 -26.49 -12.99
C ALA A 85 17.25 -26.26 -11.88
N ILE A 86 17.67 -25.79 -10.69
CA ILE A 86 16.76 -25.43 -9.59
C ILE A 86 16.39 -23.95 -9.66
N ILE A 87 17.36 -23.06 -9.94
CA ILE A 87 17.12 -21.62 -9.98
C ILE A 87 16.11 -21.23 -11.06
N ILE A 88 16.22 -21.81 -12.26
CA ILE A 88 15.33 -21.48 -13.38
C ILE A 88 13.85 -21.72 -13.06
N PRO A 89 13.41 -22.92 -12.60
CA PRO A 89 12.00 -23.16 -12.30
C PRO A 89 11.50 -22.31 -11.13
N VAL A 90 12.34 -22.04 -10.11
CA VAL A 90 11.95 -21.16 -9.00
C VAL A 90 11.74 -19.73 -9.49
N ALA A 91 12.64 -19.20 -10.32
CA ALA A 91 12.48 -17.87 -10.90
C ALA A 91 11.22 -17.76 -11.78
N ILE A 92 10.92 -18.78 -12.58
CA ILE A 92 9.70 -18.84 -13.39
C ILE A 92 8.45 -18.86 -12.50
N PHE A 93 8.44 -19.66 -11.43
CA PHE A 93 7.31 -19.71 -10.49
C PHE A 93 7.06 -18.36 -9.80
N ILE A 94 8.13 -17.68 -9.38
CA ILE A 94 8.05 -16.32 -8.82
C ILE A 94 7.51 -15.33 -9.86
N ALA A 95 7.98 -15.39 -11.11
CA ALA A 95 7.48 -14.50 -12.17
C ALA A 95 5.98 -14.72 -12.45
N ILE A 96 5.52 -15.97 -12.51
CA ILE A 96 4.11 -16.31 -12.72
C ILE A 96 3.24 -15.83 -11.55
N THR A 97 3.68 -16.05 -10.31
CA THR A 97 2.93 -15.61 -9.12
C THR A 97 2.81 -14.08 -9.06
N ILE A 98 3.89 -13.35 -9.36
CA ILE A 98 3.85 -11.88 -9.45
C ILE A 98 2.89 -11.43 -10.57
N ALA A 99 2.92 -12.07 -11.74
CA ALA A 99 2.06 -11.72 -12.87
C ALA A 99 0.56 -11.88 -12.56
N ILE A 100 0.19 -12.85 -11.71
CA ILE A 100 -1.20 -13.07 -11.28
C ILE A 100 -1.60 -12.13 -10.14
N LEU A 101 -0.71 -11.94 -9.15
CA LEU A 101 -1.03 -11.18 -7.94
C LEU A 101 -1.09 -9.66 -8.17
N VAL A 102 -0.21 -9.11 -9.01
CA VAL A 102 -0.14 -7.65 -9.23
C VAL A 102 -1.46 -7.07 -9.77
N PRO A 103 -2.11 -7.63 -10.81
CA PRO A 103 -3.41 -7.16 -11.27
C PRO A 103 -4.50 -7.25 -10.20
N ALA A 104 -4.55 -8.36 -9.45
CA ALA A 104 -5.53 -8.55 -8.38
C ALA A 104 -5.39 -7.51 -7.26
N PHE A 105 -4.15 -7.19 -6.86
CA PHE A 105 -3.90 -6.15 -5.86
C PHE A 105 -4.24 -4.75 -6.36
N ARG A 106 -4.05 -4.46 -7.65
CA ARG A 106 -4.46 -3.18 -8.25
C ARG A 106 -5.97 -2.98 -8.16
N GLN A 107 -6.74 -3.96 -8.62
CA GLN A 107 -8.20 -3.90 -8.58
C GLN A 107 -8.75 -3.81 -7.14
N ALA A 108 -8.14 -4.54 -6.20
CA ALA A 108 -8.51 -4.45 -4.79
C ALA A 108 -8.23 -3.06 -4.21
N ARG A 109 -7.08 -2.46 -4.53
CA ARG A 109 -6.72 -1.10 -4.09
C ARG A 109 -7.66 -0.05 -4.66
N GLU A 110 -8.00 -0.14 -5.94
CA GLU A 110 -8.96 0.76 -6.60
C GLU A 110 -10.33 0.71 -5.90
N LYS A 111 -10.85 -0.49 -5.62
CA LYS A 111 -12.13 -0.66 -4.92
C LYS A 111 -12.11 -0.09 -3.50
N VAL A 112 -11.01 -0.30 -2.76
CA VAL A 112 -10.84 0.26 -1.41
C VAL A 112 -10.78 1.79 -1.49
N SER A 113 -10.00 2.34 -2.44
CA SER A 113 -9.88 3.78 -2.66
C SER A 113 -11.22 4.43 -3.01
N GLN A 114 -12.01 3.79 -3.88
CA GLN A 114 -13.36 4.26 -4.25
C GLN A 114 -14.35 4.18 -3.07
N THR A 115 -14.29 3.11 -2.27
CA THR A 115 -15.14 2.96 -1.08
C THR A 115 -14.83 4.03 -0.04
N ASP A 116 -13.55 4.30 0.15
CA ASP A 116 -13.07 5.37 1.02
C ASP A 116 -13.54 6.74 0.51
N ALA A 117 -13.30 7.05 -0.77
CA ALA A 117 -13.76 8.30 -1.39
C ALA A 117 -15.28 8.50 -1.27
N ASN A 118 -16.08 7.44 -1.49
CA ASN A 118 -17.55 7.49 -1.32
C ASN A 118 -17.95 7.80 0.12
N SER A 119 -17.25 7.22 1.09
CA SER A 119 -17.51 7.48 2.52
C SER A 119 -17.20 8.93 2.88
N TYR A 120 -16.12 9.49 2.33
CA TYR A 120 -15.81 10.93 2.49
C TYR A 120 -16.87 11.83 1.86
N ALA A 121 -17.25 11.59 0.61
CA ALA A 121 -18.29 12.40 -0.05
C ALA A 121 -19.61 12.36 0.72
N TYR A 122 -19.99 11.20 1.26
CA TYR A 122 -21.17 11.06 2.13
C TYR A 122 -21.03 11.83 3.44
N ASN A 123 -19.91 11.68 4.15
CA ASN A 123 -19.68 12.37 5.42
C ASN A 123 -19.65 13.89 5.23
N ILE A 124 -18.96 14.39 4.20
CA ILE A 124 -18.94 15.81 3.84
C ILE A 124 -20.36 16.29 3.55
N SER A 125 -21.14 15.56 2.77
CA SER A 125 -22.53 15.93 2.46
C SER A 125 -23.39 16.02 3.73
N LYS A 126 -23.30 15.02 4.61
CA LYS A 126 -24.05 14.95 5.87
C LYS A 126 -23.65 16.08 6.82
N THR A 127 -22.35 16.27 7.05
CA THR A 127 -21.82 17.31 7.93
C THR A 127 -22.17 18.70 7.40
N SER A 128 -22.05 18.92 6.08
CA SER A 128 -22.45 20.19 5.46
C SER A 128 -23.93 20.47 5.62
N GLY A 129 -24.78 19.45 5.49
CA GLY A 129 -26.22 19.58 5.75
C GLY A 129 -26.52 19.97 7.20
N GLN A 130 -25.76 19.44 8.17
CA GLN A 130 -25.86 19.86 9.57
C GLN A 130 -25.42 21.32 9.75
N ILE A 131 -24.26 21.71 9.22
CA ILE A 131 -23.72 23.07 9.33
C ILE A 131 -24.70 24.08 8.74
N LEU A 132 -25.21 23.83 7.53
CA LEU A 132 -26.20 24.70 6.90
C LEU A 132 -27.48 24.80 7.73
N SER A 133 -27.94 23.71 8.34
CA SER A 133 -29.11 23.71 9.23
C SER A 133 -28.90 24.60 10.47
N GLU A 134 -27.69 24.65 11.00
CA GLU A 134 -27.33 25.52 12.13
C GLU A 134 -27.20 26.97 11.71
N LEU A 135 -26.51 27.27 10.60
CA LEU A 135 -26.43 28.62 10.03
C LEU A 135 -27.84 29.18 9.77
N ASN A 136 -28.77 28.36 9.28
CA ASN A 136 -30.16 28.76 9.10
C ASN A 136 -30.87 29.14 10.43
N LYS A 137 -30.52 28.48 11.54
CA LYS A 137 -31.08 28.81 12.88
C LYS A 137 -30.50 30.11 13.43
N GLU A 138 -29.29 30.44 13.01
CA GLU A 138 -28.59 31.69 13.34
C GLU A 138 -28.99 32.85 12.41
N GLU A 139 -30.06 32.68 11.64
CA GLU A 139 -30.63 33.68 10.73
C GLU A 139 -29.71 34.07 9.55
N GLU A 140 -28.68 33.25 9.25
CA GLU A 140 -27.87 33.41 8.05
C GLU A 140 -28.69 33.11 6.79
N ASN A 141 -28.50 33.92 5.75
CA ASN A 141 -29.15 33.68 4.47
C ASN A 141 -28.46 32.54 3.73
N ILE A 142 -29.00 31.33 3.82
CA ILE A 142 -28.49 30.14 3.11
C ILE A 142 -29.30 29.77 1.86
N LYS A 143 -30.20 30.64 1.40
CA LYS A 143 -31.05 30.38 0.23
C LYS A 143 -30.31 30.71 -1.06
N GLY A 144 -30.71 30.06 -2.16
CA GLY A 144 -30.08 30.22 -3.47
C GLY A 144 -29.45 28.93 -3.98
N LEU A 145 -28.71 29.03 -5.09
CA LEU A 145 -27.97 27.95 -5.70
C LEU A 145 -26.50 28.36 -5.78
N TYR A 146 -25.63 27.66 -5.06
CA TYR A 146 -24.24 28.05 -4.89
C TYR A 146 -23.32 26.83 -4.72
N ILE A 147 -22.01 27.06 -4.90
CA ILE A 147 -20.97 26.04 -4.74
C ILE A 147 -20.04 26.45 -3.59
N ILE A 148 -19.81 25.53 -2.66
CA ILE A 148 -18.75 25.62 -1.64
C ILE A 148 -17.68 24.59 -1.97
N SER A 149 -16.41 25.00 -1.99
CA SER A 149 -15.26 24.14 -2.30
C SER A 149 -14.27 24.09 -1.13
N SER A 150 -13.46 23.04 -1.01
CA SER A 150 -12.29 23.01 -0.12
C SER A 150 -11.26 24.07 -0.50
N ASP A 151 -11.18 24.40 -1.79
CA ASP A 151 -10.46 25.56 -2.29
C ASP A 151 -11.36 26.80 -2.21
N THR A 152 -11.02 27.71 -1.30
CA THR A 152 -11.83 28.91 -1.03
C THR A 152 -11.95 29.84 -2.24
N GLU A 153 -10.97 29.83 -3.15
CA GLU A 153 -11.00 30.62 -4.39
C GLU A 153 -12.02 30.08 -5.40
N SER A 154 -12.38 28.80 -5.26
CA SER A 154 -13.37 28.09 -6.08
C SER A 154 -14.80 28.16 -5.52
N ASN A 155 -15.06 28.99 -4.50
CA ASN A 155 -16.41 29.26 -4.02
C ASN A 155 -17.19 30.13 -5.00
N VAL A 156 -18.48 29.82 -5.22
CA VAL A 156 -19.30 30.55 -6.19
C VAL A 156 -20.66 30.87 -5.61
N ALA A 157 -21.02 32.16 -5.64
CA ALA A 157 -22.32 32.70 -5.27
C ALA A 157 -22.77 32.38 -3.83
N VAL A 158 -21.82 32.13 -2.91
CA VAL A 158 -22.15 31.79 -1.51
C VAL A 158 -22.72 33.03 -0.79
N PRO A 159 -23.95 32.96 -0.24
CA PRO A 159 -24.65 34.14 0.31
C PRO A 159 -24.28 34.49 1.77
N PHE A 160 -23.27 33.84 2.36
CA PHE A 160 -22.84 34.01 3.75
C PHE A 160 -21.31 33.87 3.87
N ASP A 161 -20.76 34.17 5.04
CA ASP A 161 -19.31 34.01 5.30
C ASP A 161 -18.91 32.53 5.37
N THR A 162 -18.22 32.07 4.32
CA THR A 162 -17.70 30.70 4.23
C THR A 162 -16.70 30.34 5.34
N GLY A 163 -16.06 31.32 5.99
CA GLY A 163 -15.12 31.09 7.10
C GLY A 163 -15.75 30.28 8.23
N ILE A 164 -16.98 30.66 8.64
CA ILE A 164 -17.74 29.97 9.70
C ILE A 164 -18.06 28.53 9.28
N PHE A 165 -18.40 28.32 8.01
CA PHE A 165 -18.66 26.99 7.48
C PHE A 165 -17.42 26.10 7.57
N TYR A 166 -16.24 26.59 7.18
CA TYR A 166 -15.00 25.81 7.25
C TYR A 166 -14.55 25.53 8.68
N GLU A 167 -14.74 26.47 9.60
CA GLU A 167 -14.46 26.26 11.02
C GLU A 167 -15.29 25.10 11.57
N ARG A 168 -16.60 25.12 11.35
CA ARG A 168 -17.50 24.04 11.79
C ARG A 168 -17.26 22.73 11.04
N MET A 169 -16.87 22.79 9.77
CA MET A 169 -16.51 21.59 9.02
C MET A 169 -15.32 20.87 9.67
N LYS A 170 -14.31 21.61 10.11
CA LYS A 170 -13.16 21.05 10.83
C LYS A 170 -13.55 20.53 12.21
N GLU A 171 -14.48 21.19 12.90
CA GLU A 171 -14.98 20.76 14.21
C GLU A 171 -15.82 19.46 14.12
N TYR A 172 -16.67 19.34 13.11
CA TYR A 172 -17.61 18.22 12.99
C TYR A 172 -17.07 17.05 12.18
N PHE A 173 -16.00 17.27 11.41
CA PHE A 173 -15.40 16.24 10.58
C PHE A 173 -13.87 16.37 10.57
N ASP A 174 -13.21 15.60 11.45
CA ASP A 174 -11.74 15.57 11.59
C ASP A 174 -11.00 15.33 10.25
N GLY A 175 -11.64 14.58 9.33
CA GLY A 175 -11.10 14.28 8.00
C GLY A 175 -11.30 15.37 6.94
N ALA A 176 -11.84 16.54 7.29
CA ALA A 176 -12.19 17.59 6.34
C ALA A 176 -11.00 18.08 5.49
N ASN A 177 -9.79 18.07 6.06
CA ASN A 177 -8.58 18.55 5.37
C ASN A 177 -7.82 17.43 4.64
N GLU A 178 -8.27 16.18 4.73
CA GLU A 178 -7.57 15.04 4.11
C GLU A 178 -7.93 14.86 2.64
N ARG A 179 -8.97 15.55 2.18
CA ARG A 179 -9.47 15.48 0.81
C ARG A 179 -9.93 16.83 0.31
N GLU A 180 -9.77 17.00 -0.99
CA GLU A 180 -10.38 18.07 -1.75
C GLU A 180 -11.85 17.73 -2.01
N TYR A 181 -12.71 18.74 -2.00
CA TYR A 181 -14.13 18.56 -2.24
C TYR A 181 -14.79 19.80 -2.83
N PHE A 182 -15.97 19.60 -3.41
CA PHE A 182 -16.93 20.67 -3.61
C PHE A 182 -18.35 20.19 -3.38
N ILE A 183 -19.22 21.14 -3.07
CA ILE A 183 -20.58 20.92 -2.60
C ILE A 183 -21.49 21.88 -3.34
N ILE A 184 -22.58 21.35 -3.88
CA ILE A 184 -23.62 22.14 -4.51
C ILE A 184 -24.79 22.20 -3.54
N VAL A 185 -25.19 23.42 -3.21
CA VAL A 185 -26.26 23.68 -2.27
C VAL A 185 -27.39 24.40 -3.00
N ARG A 186 -28.62 23.88 -2.83
CA ARG A 186 -29.84 24.53 -3.32
C ARG A 186 -30.78 24.78 -2.15
N ASN A 187 -31.12 26.04 -1.95
CA ASN A 187 -32.07 26.50 -0.94
C ASN A 187 -31.77 25.92 0.45
N GLY A 188 -30.51 26.00 0.87
CA GLY A 188 -30.03 25.53 2.16
C GLY A 188 -29.90 24.01 2.31
N LYS A 189 -30.07 23.24 1.22
CA LYS A 189 -29.91 21.78 1.21
C LYS A 189 -28.76 21.37 0.31
N VAL A 190 -27.90 20.49 0.81
CA VAL A 190 -26.84 19.87 0.00
C VAL A 190 -27.50 18.96 -1.03
N GLU A 191 -27.36 19.29 -2.31
CA GLU A 191 -27.84 18.45 -3.42
C GLU A 191 -26.76 17.49 -3.89
N TYR A 192 -25.51 17.94 -3.89
CA TYR A 192 -24.42 17.17 -4.44
C TYR A 192 -23.13 17.46 -3.70
N THR A 193 -22.28 16.45 -3.59
CA THR A 193 -20.93 16.56 -3.06
C THR A 193 -20.02 15.70 -3.90
N ALA A 194 -18.84 16.19 -4.25
CA ALA A 194 -17.77 15.36 -4.80
C ALA A 194 -16.51 15.53 -3.97
N ALA A 195 -15.73 14.45 -3.84
CA ALA A 195 -14.50 14.43 -3.08
C ALA A 195 -13.43 13.57 -3.74
N SER A 196 -12.17 13.99 -3.61
CA SER A 196 -10.97 13.32 -4.11
C SER A 196 -9.78 13.69 -3.24
N LYS A 197 -8.67 12.95 -3.32
CA LYS A 197 -7.41 13.40 -2.68
C LYS A 197 -6.72 14.52 -3.46
N SER A 198 -7.11 14.73 -4.71
CA SER A 198 -6.52 15.74 -5.60
C SER A 198 -7.56 16.25 -6.58
N TRP A 199 -7.46 17.55 -6.90
CA TRP A 199 -8.28 18.21 -7.92
C TRP A 199 -8.07 17.63 -9.31
N THR A 200 -6.81 17.34 -9.67
CA THR A 200 -6.39 17.10 -11.06
C THR A 200 -5.73 15.75 -11.31
N ASP A 201 -5.37 15.00 -10.25
CA ASP A 201 -4.75 13.69 -10.41
C ASP A 201 -5.79 12.63 -10.81
N ARG A 202 -5.65 12.11 -12.03
CA ARG A 202 -6.53 11.06 -12.59
C ARG A 202 -6.32 9.68 -11.96
N SER A 203 -5.22 9.48 -11.25
CA SER A 203 -4.95 8.22 -10.56
C SER A 203 -5.66 8.14 -9.20
N GLU A 204 -6.12 9.28 -8.68
CA GLU A 204 -6.86 9.34 -7.43
C GLU A 204 -8.34 9.05 -7.65
N ALA A 205 -8.93 8.30 -6.72
CA ALA A 205 -10.34 7.95 -6.80
C ALA A 205 -11.21 9.16 -6.49
N VAL A 206 -12.09 9.51 -7.43
CA VAL A 206 -13.09 10.55 -7.28
C VAL A 206 -14.44 9.91 -6.98
N ALA A 207 -15.12 10.40 -5.95
CA ALA A 207 -16.44 9.95 -5.57
C ALA A 207 -17.41 11.12 -5.48
N SER A 208 -18.70 10.80 -5.59
CA SER A 208 -19.78 11.75 -5.38
C SER A 208 -20.81 11.23 -4.39
N TYR A 209 -21.57 12.15 -3.81
CA TYR A 209 -22.82 11.87 -3.14
C TYR A 209 -23.94 12.73 -3.74
N PRO A 210 -25.02 12.14 -4.27
CA PRO A 210 -25.29 10.70 -4.36
C PRO A 210 -24.25 9.92 -5.19
N SER A 211 -23.99 8.67 -4.78
CA SER A 211 -22.93 7.85 -5.37
C SER A 211 -23.33 7.22 -6.71
N GLY A 212 -22.31 7.03 -7.55
CA GLY A 212 -22.37 6.16 -8.73
C GLY A 212 -22.08 4.71 -8.40
N LYS A 213 -22.19 3.83 -9.40
CA LYS A 213 -21.88 2.40 -9.24
C LYS A 213 -20.38 2.16 -9.19
N THR A 214 -19.64 2.85 -10.05
CA THR A 214 -18.21 2.62 -10.27
C THR A 214 -17.38 3.88 -10.10
N THR A 215 -17.95 5.04 -10.43
CA THR A 215 -17.26 6.34 -10.36
C THR A 215 -18.21 7.43 -9.85
N ALA A 216 -17.69 8.64 -9.66
CA ALA A 216 -18.52 9.81 -9.35
C ALA A 216 -19.56 10.08 -10.46
N LYS A 217 -20.78 10.45 -10.05
CA LYS A 217 -21.80 10.96 -10.96
C LYS A 217 -21.52 12.42 -11.26
N ARG A 218 -21.74 12.86 -12.49
CA ARG A 218 -21.78 14.29 -12.82
C ARG A 218 -23.07 14.94 -12.34
N TYR A 219 -22.96 16.17 -11.87
CA TYR A 219 -24.12 16.98 -11.49
C TYR A 219 -24.97 17.33 -12.71
N ASN A 220 -26.28 17.46 -12.52
CA ASN A 220 -27.21 17.97 -13.53
C ASN A 220 -28.33 18.72 -12.82
N LEU A 221 -28.76 19.88 -13.34
CA LEU A 221 -29.89 20.62 -12.73
C LEU A 221 -31.20 19.80 -12.64
N SER A 222 -31.39 18.84 -13.54
CA SER A 222 -32.55 17.92 -13.55
C SER A 222 -32.33 16.67 -12.69
N GLY A 223 -31.21 16.55 -11.97
CA GLY A 223 -30.88 15.40 -11.13
C GLY A 223 -29.40 15.00 -11.23
N TYR A 224 -29.12 13.78 -11.66
CA TYR A 224 -27.75 13.29 -11.79
C TYR A 224 -27.54 12.60 -13.12
N SER A 225 -26.38 12.82 -13.73
CA SER A 225 -26.02 12.11 -14.95
C SER A 225 -25.91 10.61 -14.67
N THR A 226 -26.43 9.80 -15.60
CA THR A 226 -26.18 8.34 -15.64
C THR A 226 -24.86 8.00 -16.32
N LYS A 227 -24.21 8.97 -16.96
CA LYS A 227 -22.93 8.79 -17.66
C LYS A 227 -21.78 9.01 -16.66
N GLU A 228 -21.30 7.90 -16.15
CA GLU A 228 -20.06 7.75 -15.38
C GLU A 228 -18.86 7.71 -16.33
N ARG A 229 -17.76 8.41 -16.01
CA ARG A 229 -16.51 8.38 -16.78
C ARG A 229 -15.33 8.15 -15.84
N GLU A 230 -14.57 7.10 -16.11
CA GLU A 230 -13.39 6.71 -15.33
C GLU A 230 -12.27 7.76 -15.37
N SER A 231 -12.25 8.61 -16.40
CA SER A 231 -11.26 9.67 -16.56
C SER A 231 -11.59 10.99 -15.85
N ASP A 232 -12.74 11.07 -15.17
CA ASP A 232 -13.17 12.32 -14.54
C ASP A 232 -12.33 12.60 -13.28
N THR A 233 -11.75 13.79 -13.23
CA THR A 233 -11.11 14.36 -12.04
C THR A 233 -12.10 15.22 -11.28
N LEU A 234 -11.78 15.59 -10.03
CA LEU A 234 -12.64 16.50 -9.25
C LEU A 234 -12.78 17.86 -9.94
N ASP A 235 -11.72 18.37 -10.57
CA ASP A 235 -11.72 19.60 -11.38
C ASP A 235 -12.69 19.51 -12.57
N ILE A 236 -12.68 18.40 -13.31
CA ILE A 236 -13.63 18.18 -14.42
C ILE A 236 -15.08 18.20 -13.91
N LEU A 237 -15.35 17.54 -12.78
CA LEU A 237 -16.70 17.51 -12.20
C LEU A 237 -17.13 18.90 -11.71
N TYR A 238 -16.21 19.67 -11.15
CA TYR A 238 -16.48 21.03 -10.69
C TYR A 238 -16.85 21.95 -11.85
N TRP A 239 -16.04 22.00 -12.91
CA TRP A 239 -16.34 22.87 -14.06
C TRP A 239 -17.59 22.42 -14.81
N ASP A 240 -17.83 21.11 -14.94
CA ASP A 240 -19.09 20.59 -15.51
C ASP A 240 -20.30 21.05 -14.69
N ALA A 241 -20.21 21.03 -13.36
CA ALA A 241 -21.26 21.55 -12.48
C ALA A 241 -21.40 23.06 -12.54
N TYR A 242 -20.29 23.80 -12.58
CA TYR A 242 -20.25 25.25 -12.72
C TYR A 242 -20.98 25.68 -13.99
N ASP A 243 -20.63 25.09 -15.14
CA ASP A 243 -21.24 25.39 -16.42
C ASP A 243 -22.74 25.05 -16.40
N GLN A 244 -23.13 23.92 -15.82
CA GLN A 244 -24.55 23.57 -15.69
C GLN A 244 -25.36 24.59 -14.89
N ILE A 245 -24.77 25.18 -13.85
CA ILE A 245 -25.46 26.08 -12.92
C ILE A 245 -25.42 27.54 -13.38
N PHE A 246 -24.25 28.00 -13.85
CA PHE A 246 -23.93 29.42 -14.03
C PHE A 246 -23.63 29.80 -15.47
N SER A 247 -23.41 28.85 -16.39
CA SER A 247 -23.38 29.25 -17.80
C SER A 247 -24.80 29.66 -18.19
N GLU A 248 -24.95 30.92 -18.58
CA GLU A 248 -26.10 31.36 -19.33
C GLU A 248 -26.14 30.49 -20.59
N LYS A 249 -26.95 29.43 -20.59
CA LYS A 249 -27.49 28.96 -21.85
C LYS A 249 -28.28 30.14 -22.39
N SER A 250 -27.63 30.88 -23.28
CA SER A 250 -28.26 31.76 -24.24
C SER A 250 -29.21 30.92 -25.07
N ASP A 251 -30.39 30.66 -24.51
CA ASP A 251 -31.57 30.17 -25.23
C ASP A 251 -32.17 31.34 -26.03
#